data_AF-A0A354M3U5-F1
#
_entry.id   AF-A0A354M3U5-F1
#
_cell.length_a   1.000
_cell.length_b   1.000
_cell.length_c   1.000
_cell.angle_alpha   90.00
_cell.angle_beta   90.00
_cell.angle_gamma   90.00
#
_symmetry.space_group_name_H-M   'P 1'
#
loop_
_entity.id
_entity.type
_entity.pdbx_description
1 polymer ?
#
loop_
_entity_poly.entity_id
_entity_poly.type
_entity_poly.pdbx_seq_one_letter_code
_entity_poly.pdbx_strand_id
1 'polypeptide(L)'
;TIEATKVVEANEKLYINREEGFMGTGLKKDEFICNCSDIDDIIIFYKDGKYKVVRVSEKMFIGKNVLYINVFKKNDTRTIYNVIYRDGKDGLHYIKRFAVTGVTRDKEYDLTQGKPGSRVVWFTANPNGEAEILKITFKPKPRLKCLFIDKDFSDIAIKGRQSMGNIVTKNEIHKISLKEKGGSTLGGRQVWFDRDILRLNYDGRGEYLGEFHGNDQILVIMKNGDFCTTSFDATNHYEADIMIIEKYDSGKTWTAALNDADQGYPYLKRFKLEPTQKKQNFLGENPKSSLILLTDESFPRFEVVFGGNDAFRDPLIIDAEEFIGVKSFKAKGKRISTYTVETINELEPLRKEIPQPEVPEAELPDDTDAVTGSQSEGNSDILDEITGQMKLF
;
A
#
# COMPACT_ATOMS: atom_id res chain seq x y z
N THR A 1 -33.84 -16.86 -2.25
CA THR A 1 -32.87 -17.93 -2.02
C THR A 1 -31.52 -17.27 -1.87
N ILE A 2 -31.02 -17.19 -0.64
CA ILE A 2 -29.77 -16.50 -0.30
C ILE A 2 -28.63 -17.37 -0.84
N GLU A 3 -27.75 -16.80 -1.67
CA GLU A 3 -26.57 -17.48 -2.21
C GLU A 3 -25.61 -17.85 -1.07
N ALA A 4 -25.77 -19.05 -0.54
CA ALA A 4 -25.05 -19.62 0.60
C ALA A 4 -23.57 -19.97 0.30
N THR A 5 -22.94 -19.32 -0.68
CA THR A 5 -21.60 -19.72 -1.18
C THR A 5 -20.51 -18.70 -0.91
N LYS A 6 -20.82 -17.54 -0.32
CA LYS A 6 -19.86 -16.42 -0.22
C LYS A 6 -19.37 -16.08 1.18
N VAL A 7 -19.78 -16.84 2.19
CA VAL A 7 -19.28 -16.70 3.57
C VAL A 7 -18.85 -18.07 4.07
N VAL A 8 -17.82 -18.64 3.44
CA VAL A 8 -16.98 -19.64 4.11
C VAL A 8 -15.78 -18.86 4.61
N GLU A 9 -15.69 -18.72 5.93
CA GLU A 9 -14.60 -18.00 6.57
C GLU A 9 -13.25 -18.57 6.13
N ALA A 10 -12.31 -17.67 5.80
CA ALA A 10 -10.91 -18.03 5.52
C ALA A 10 -10.21 -18.42 6.84
N ASN A 11 -10.53 -19.61 7.34
CA ASN A 11 -10.05 -20.13 8.62
C ASN A 11 -8.76 -20.95 8.48
N GLU A 12 -8.37 -21.31 7.26
CA GLU A 12 -7.14 -22.06 6.99
C GLU A 12 -6.01 -21.15 6.51
N LYS A 13 -4.78 -21.61 6.72
CA LYS A 13 -3.55 -20.93 6.30
C LYS A 13 -2.88 -21.73 5.20
N LEU A 14 -2.62 -21.10 4.06
CA LEU A 14 -1.90 -21.71 2.95
C LEU A 14 -0.40 -21.56 3.15
N TYR A 15 0.32 -22.67 2.99
CA TYR A 15 1.77 -22.73 3.06
C TYR A 15 2.37 -23.36 1.80
N ILE A 16 3.65 -23.07 1.53
CA ILE A 16 4.42 -23.64 0.43
C ILE A 16 5.82 -24.09 0.87
N ASN A 17 6.22 -25.27 0.42
CA ASN A 17 7.61 -25.70 0.39
C ASN A 17 8.12 -25.63 -1.05
N ARG A 18 8.91 -24.61 -1.38
CA ARG A 18 9.42 -24.37 -2.76
C ARG A 18 10.51 -25.35 -3.18
N GLU A 19 11.26 -25.90 -2.24
CA GLU A 19 12.39 -26.81 -2.51
C GLU A 19 11.92 -28.21 -2.90
N GLU A 20 10.96 -28.73 -2.13
CA GLU A 20 10.31 -30.01 -2.38
C GLU A 20 9.18 -29.89 -3.40
N GLY A 21 8.59 -28.70 -3.55
CA GLY A 21 7.53 -28.43 -4.53
C GLY A 21 6.14 -28.82 -4.03
N PHE A 22 5.86 -28.64 -2.75
CA PHE A 22 4.55 -28.90 -2.14
C PHE A 22 3.86 -27.60 -1.72
N MET A 23 2.53 -27.57 -1.79
CA MET A 23 1.70 -26.57 -1.13
C MET A 23 0.62 -27.25 -0.30
N GLY A 24 0.04 -26.52 0.64
CA GLY A 24 -1.16 -26.96 1.34
C GLY A 24 -1.31 -26.35 2.72
N THR A 25 -2.41 -26.68 3.38
CA THR A 25 -2.74 -26.15 4.70
C THR A 25 -2.12 -26.95 5.86
N GLY A 26 -1.64 -28.17 5.57
CA GLY A 26 -0.91 -29.03 6.51
C GLY A 26 0.58 -28.70 6.67
N LEU A 27 1.15 -27.87 5.79
CA LEU A 27 2.58 -27.52 5.76
C LEU A 27 2.95 -26.40 6.75
N LYS A 28 2.51 -26.53 8.01
CA LYS A 28 2.61 -25.47 9.04
C LYS A 28 4.05 -25.01 9.37
N LYS A 29 5.06 -25.77 8.97
CA LYS A 29 6.48 -25.47 9.21
C LYS A 29 7.14 -24.72 8.05
N ASP A 30 6.45 -24.61 6.92
CA ASP A 30 6.98 -24.05 5.68
C ASP A 30 6.55 -22.58 5.50
N GLU A 31 6.87 -21.99 4.34
CA GLU A 31 6.61 -20.57 4.03
C GLU A 31 5.10 -20.29 4.02
N PHE A 32 4.64 -19.40 4.90
CA PHE A 32 3.25 -18.92 4.92
C PHE A 32 2.99 -17.98 3.73
N ILE A 33 1.88 -18.20 3.03
CA ILE A 33 1.46 -17.40 1.87
C ILE A 33 0.31 -16.45 2.22
N CYS A 34 -0.86 -17.00 2.57
CA CYS A 34 -2.06 -16.24 2.87
C CYS A 34 -3.10 -17.10 3.59
N ASN A 35 -4.18 -16.48 4.06
CA ASN A 35 -5.34 -17.22 4.56
C ASN A 35 -6.22 -17.65 3.38
N CYS A 36 -6.80 -18.85 3.47
CA CYS A 36 -7.68 -19.41 2.46
C CYS A 36 -8.80 -20.24 3.11
N SER A 37 -9.81 -20.57 2.32
CA SER A 37 -10.84 -21.57 2.61
C SER A 37 -10.53 -22.90 1.91
N ASP A 38 -11.07 -23.99 2.45
CA ASP A 38 -11.05 -25.35 1.89
C ASP A 38 -11.71 -25.48 0.50
N ILE A 39 -12.55 -24.52 0.12
CA ILE A 39 -13.19 -24.45 -1.20
C ILE A 39 -12.48 -23.50 -2.17
N ASP A 40 -11.44 -22.78 -1.72
CA ASP A 40 -10.72 -21.84 -2.57
C ASP A 40 -9.90 -22.55 -3.65
N ASP A 41 -9.72 -21.81 -4.75
CA ASP A 41 -8.82 -22.16 -5.83
C ASP A 41 -7.51 -21.37 -5.66
N ILE A 42 -6.37 -21.99 -5.96
CA ILE A 42 -5.03 -21.40 -5.85
C ILE A 42 -4.42 -21.27 -7.23
N ILE A 43 -3.93 -20.08 -7.58
CA ILE A 43 -3.19 -19.83 -8.81
C ILE A 43 -1.68 -19.92 -8.55
N ILE A 44 -0.98 -20.62 -9.44
CA ILE A 44 0.46 -20.87 -9.32
C ILE A 44 1.13 -20.49 -10.64
N PHE A 45 2.16 -19.66 -10.57
CA PHE A 45 3.04 -19.33 -11.70
C PHE A 45 4.42 -19.92 -11.48
N TYR A 46 5.04 -20.42 -12.55
CA TYR A 46 6.37 -21.02 -12.54
C TYR A 46 7.38 -20.14 -13.28
N LYS A 47 8.66 -20.33 -12.95
CA LYS A 47 9.77 -19.58 -13.57
C LYS A 47 9.90 -19.81 -15.08
N ASP A 48 9.43 -20.95 -15.60
CA ASP A 48 9.44 -21.27 -17.03
C ASP A 48 8.30 -20.58 -17.82
N GLY A 49 7.38 -19.90 -17.12
CA GLY A 49 6.23 -19.21 -17.72
C GLY A 49 4.93 -20.02 -17.73
N LYS A 50 4.97 -21.26 -17.27
CA LYS A 50 3.74 -22.02 -17.05
C LYS A 50 2.97 -21.46 -15.85
N TYR A 51 1.66 -21.64 -15.88
CA TYR A 51 0.82 -21.40 -14.73
C TYR A 51 -0.40 -22.32 -14.75
N LYS A 52 -0.95 -22.60 -13.58
CA LYS A 52 -2.17 -23.42 -13.43
C LYS A 52 -2.95 -22.99 -12.19
N VAL A 53 -4.20 -23.44 -12.13
CA VAL A 53 -5.06 -23.27 -10.96
C VAL A 53 -5.41 -24.64 -10.40
N VAL A 54 -5.26 -24.81 -9.10
CA VAL A 54 -5.51 -26.06 -8.37
C VAL A 54 -6.40 -25.77 -7.17
N ARG A 55 -7.09 -26.79 -6.66
CA ARG A 55 -7.89 -26.65 -5.42
C ARG A 55 -6.98 -26.69 -4.19
N VAL A 56 -7.35 -25.96 -3.13
CA VAL A 56 -6.73 -26.12 -1.80
C VAL A 56 -6.83 -27.57 -1.32
N SER A 57 -5.76 -28.05 -0.68
CA SER A 57 -5.66 -29.38 -0.08
C SER A 57 -4.66 -29.37 1.07
N GLU A 58 -4.66 -30.41 1.91
CA GLU A 58 -3.74 -30.50 3.06
C GLU A 58 -2.26 -30.53 2.63
N LYS A 59 -1.94 -31.30 1.60
CA LYS A 59 -0.62 -31.39 0.98
C LYS A 59 -0.75 -31.85 -0.47
N MET A 60 -0.31 -31.04 -1.41
CA MET A 60 -0.30 -31.34 -2.84
C MET A 60 1.06 -31.02 -3.45
N PHE A 61 1.53 -31.92 -4.29
CA PHE A 61 2.71 -31.67 -5.11
C PHE A 61 2.35 -30.75 -6.27
N ILE A 62 3.01 -29.60 -6.33
CA ILE A 62 2.84 -28.60 -7.39
C ILE A 62 4.09 -28.46 -8.25
N GLY A 63 5.14 -29.25 -8.01
CA GLY A 63 6.39 -29.13 -8.75
C GLY A 63 7.28 -28.01 -8.22
N LYS A 64 8.49 -27.95 -8.76
CA LYS A 64 9.54 -27.00 -8.34
C LYS A 64 9.49 -25.72 -9.16
N ASN A 65 10.33 -24.75 -8.80
CA ASN A 65 10.46 -23.47 -9.52
C ASN A 65 9.18 -22.60 -9.52
N VAL A 66 8.40 -22.68 -8.45
CA VAL A 66 7.26 -21.79 -8.23
C VAL A 66 7.77 -20.36 -8.09
N LEU A 67 7.29 -19.49 -8.97
CA LEU A 67 7.56 -18.07 -8.99
C LEU A 67 6.59 -17.32 -8.07
N TYR A 68 5.28 -17.60 -8.20
CA TYR A 68 4.23 -16.95 -7.43
C TYR A 68 3.10 -17.92 -7.13
N ILE A 69 2.47 -17.76 -5.97
CA ILE A 69 1.33 -18.55 -5.52
C ILE A 69 0.39 -17.67 -4.69
N ASN A 70 -0.91 -17.72 -4.95
CA ASN A 70 -1.92 -17.02 -4.15
C ASN A 70 -3.33 -17.60 -4.37
N VAL A 71 -4.30 -17.19 -3.55
CA VAL A 71 -5.73 -17.47 -3.76
C VAL A 71 -6.19 -16.85 -5.08
N PHE A 72 -6.84 -17.66 -5.91
CA PHE A 72 -7.37 -17.31 -7.21
C PHE A 72 -8.80 -16.79 -7.08
N LYS A 73 -9.00 -15.51 -7.41
CA LYS A 73 -10.32 -14.88 -7.46
C LYS A 73 -10.91 -15.04 -8.86
N LYS A 74 -11.94 -15.87 -9.00
CA LYS A 74 -12.67 -16.04 -10.26
C LYS A 74 -13.28 -14.71 -10.71
N ASN A 75 -13.19 -14.45 -12.00
CA ASN A 75 -13.64 -13.23 -12.68
C ASN A 75 -12.94 -11.95 -12.22
N ASP A 76 -11.78 -12.04 -11.55
CA ASP A 76 -10.99 -10.87 -11.19
C ASP A 76 -10.33 -10.27 -12.43
N THR A 77 -10.77 -9.06 -12.79
CA THR A 77 -10.20 -8.25 -13.87
C THR A 77 -9.27 -7.16 -13.35
N ARG A 78 -9.18 -6.96 -12.04
CA ARG A 78 -8.38 -5.90 -11.41
C ARG A 78 -6.97 -6.35 -11.07
N THR A 79 -6.79 -7.61 -10.67
CA THR A 79 -5.45 -8.16 -10.47
C THR A 79 -4.75 -8.30 -11.82
N ILE A 80 -3.78 -7.42 -12.08
CA ILE A 80 -2.96 -7.44 -13.29
C ILE A 80 -1.61 -8.05 -12.97
N TYR A 81 -1.22 -9.03 -13.76
CA TYR A 81 0.12 -9.60 -13.73
C TYR A 81 1.00 -8.85 -14.72
N ASN A 82 1.99 -8.13 -14.21
CA ASN A 82 3.01 -7.46 -15.03
C ASN A 82 4.20 -8.41 -15.15
N VAL A 83 4.55 -8.74 -16.40
CA VAL A 83 5.56 -9.78 -16.67
C VAL A 83 6.53 -9.31 -17.75
N ILE A 84 7.82 -9.55 -17.51
CA ILE A 84 8.82 -9.63 -18.57
C ILE A 84 9.30 -11.06 -18.66
N TYR A 85 9.26 -11.65 -19.86
CA TYR A 85 9.71 -13.00 -20.11
C TYR A 85 10.61 -13.07 -21.35
N ARG A 86 11.53 -14.05 -21.35
CA ARG A 86 12.32 -14.43 -22.51
C ARG A 86 11.67 -15.64 -23.16
N ASP A 87 11.41 -15.57 -24.46
CA ASP A 87 10.77 -16.66 -25.21
C ASP A 87 11.84 -17.56 -25.88
N GLY A 88 12.16 -18.69 -25.25
CA GLY A 88 13.23 -19.59 -25.65
C GLY A 88 14.59 -19.26 -25.02
N LYS A 89 15.57 -20.16 -25.20
CA LYS A 89 16.91 -20.01 -24.61
C LYS A 89 17.66 -18.75 -25.07
N ASP A 90 17.56 -18.42 -26.35
CA ASP A 90 18.26 -17.30 -26.99
C ASP A 90 17.29 -16.33 -27.67
N GLY A 91 16.02 -16.31 -27.21
CA GLY A 91 14.99 -15.50 -27.83
C GLY A 91 14.85 -14.09 -27.28
N LEU A 92 13.85 -13.39 -27.80
CA LEU A 92 13.54 -12.00 -27.45
C LEU A 92 12.93 -11.90 -26.06
N HIS A 93 13.10 -10.73 -25.44
CA HIS A 93 12.41 -10.37 -24.22
C HIS A 93 11.12 -9.63 -24.54
N TYR A 94 10.02 -10.07 -23.95
CA TYR A 94 8.70 -9.50 -24.12
C TYR A 94 8.18 -8.95 -22.80
N ILE A 95 7.43 -7.85 -22.86
CA ILE A 95 6.70 -7.24 -21.74
C ILE A 95 5.20 -7.41 -21.97
N LYS A 96 4.48 -7.80 -20.93
CA LYS A 96 3.05 -8.11 -21.02
C LYS A 96 2.35 -7.78 -19.70
N ARG A 97 1.14 -7.25 -19.83
CA ARG A 97 0.19 -7.02 -18.73
C ARG A 97 -1.09 -7.75 -19.04
N PHE A 98 -1.58 -8.56 -18.10
CA PHE A 98 -2.78 -9.36 -18.31
C PHE A 98 -3.46 -9.71 -16.99
N ALA A 99 -4.78 -9.94 -17.05
CA ALA A 99 -5.56 -10.53 -15.96
C ALA A 99 -5.84 -12.00 -16.24
N VAL A 100 -6.01 -12.80 -15.19
CA VAL A 100 -6.48 -14.19 -15.29
C VAL A 100 -7.89 -14.25 -14.73
N THR A 101 -8.90 -14.15 -15.59
CA THR A 101 -10.31 -14.10 -15.16
C THR A 101 -10.90 -15.48 -14.91
N GLY A 102 -10.53 -16.50 -15.68
CA GLY A 102 -11.06 -17.85 -15.48
C GLY A 102 -10.31 -18.92 -16.27
N VAL A 103 -9.86 -19.97 -15.58
CA VAL A 103 -9.15 -21.13 -16.16
C VAL A 103 -9.81 -22.43 -15.71
N THR A 104 -9.71 -23.46 -16.55
CA THR A 104 -10.00 -24.84 -16.12
C THR A 104 -8.96 -25.27 -15.08
N ARG A 105 -9.42 -25.85 -13.97
CA ARG A 105 -8.57 -26.45 -12.93
C ARG A 105 -7.64 -27.52 -13.50
N ASP A 106 -6.46 -27.65 -12.90
CA ASP A 106 -5.43 -28.66 -13.20
C ASP A 106 -4.85 -28.62 -14.63
N LYS A 107 -5.41 -27.78 -15.50
CA LYS A 107 -4.89 -27.51 -16.83
C LYS A 107 -3.72 -26.53 -16.75
N GLU A 108 -2.62 -26.89 -17.38
CA GLU A 108 -1.48 -26.00 -17.57
C GLU A 108 -1.73 -25.01 -18.70
N TYR A 109 -1.34 -23.76 -18.47
CA TYR A 109 -1.34 -22.68 -19.44
C TYR A 109 0.05 -22.06 -19.49
N ASP A 110 0.38 -21.41 -20.60
CA ASP A 110 1.67 -20.76 -20.81
C ASP A 110 1.43 -19.27 -21.05
N LEU A 111 2.14 -18.42 -20.30
CA LEU A 111 2.08 -16.96 -20.48
C LEU A 111 3.05 -16.45 -21.56
N THR A 112 4.01 -17.29 -21.97
CA THR A 112 5.02 -17.07 -23.01
C THR A 112 4.49 -17.52 -24.38
N GLN A 113 5.36 -17.82 -25.35
CA GLN A 113 4.95 -18.44 -26.63
C GLN A 113 5.24 -19.94 -26.67
N GLY A 114 5.67 -20.56 -25.56
CA GLY A 114 5.88 -22.01 -25.47
C GLY A 114 7.19 -22.53 -26.06
N LYS A 115 8.14 -21.64 -26.43
CA LYS A 115 9.43 -22.09 -26.94
C LYS A 115 10.26 -22.75 -25.82
N PRO A 116 10.97 -23.87 -26.10
CA PRO A 116 11.84 -24.51 -25.10
C PRO A 116 12.91 -23.55 -24.56
N GLY A 117 13.07 -23.52 -23.24
CA GLY A 117 14.02 -22.63 -22.56
C GLY A 117 13.49 -21.21 -22.29
N SER A 118 12.19 -20.98 -22.49
CA SER A 118 11.50 -19.78 -22.04
C SER A 118 11.61 -19.60 -20.53
N ARG A 119 11.68 -18.35 -20.09
CA ARG A 119 11.80 -18.02 -18.67
C ARG A 119 11.23 -16.65 -18.36
N VAL A 120 10.52 -16.54 -17.26
CA VAL A 120 10.10 -15.27 -16.68
C VAL A 120 11.32 -14.59 -16.02
N VAL A 121 11.61 -13.36 -16.40
CA VAL A 121 12.73 -12.56 -15.88
C VAL A 121 12.27 -11.44 -14.95
N TRP A 122 11.01 -11.05 -15.02
CA TRP A 122 10.35 -10.14 -14.07
C TRP A 122 8.89 -10.52 -13.90
N PHE A 123 8.38 -10.47 -12.68
CA PHE A 123 6.98 -10.76 -12.37
C PHE A 123 6.54 -9.97 -11.15
N THR A 124 5.40 -9.30 -11.27
CA THR A 124 4.66 -8.72 -10.16
C THR A 124 3.17 -9.04 -10.32
N ALA A 125 2.50 -9.28 -9.19
CA ALA A 125 1.06 -9.46 -9.13
C ALA A 125 0.47 -8.22 -8.46
N ASN A 126 -0.31 -7.45 -9.20
CA ASN A 126 -0.73 -6.10 -8.84
C ASN A 126 -2.25 -6.09 -8.66
N PRO A 127 -2.77 -6.23 -7.42
CA PRO A 127 -4.21 -6.38 -7.15
C PRO A 127 -5.07 -5.21 -7.63
N ASN A 128 -4.45 -4.05 -7.84
CA ASN A 128 -5.12 -2.86 -8.34
C ASN A 128 -4.55 -2.39 -9.69
N GLY A 129 -3.88 -3.26 -10.43
CA GLY A 129 -3.29 -2.91 -11.72
C GLY A 129 -2.21 -1.84 -11.62
N GLU A 130 -1.46 -1.82 -10.53
CA GLU A 130 -0.25 -1.03 -10.37
C GLU A 130 0.70 -1.29 -11.55
N ALA A 131 1.39 -0.24 -11.99
CA ALA A 131 2.31 -0.29 -13.12
C ALA A 131 3.66 0.31 -12.73
N GLU A 132 4.64 -0.55 -12.50
CA GLU A 132 5.97 -0.14 -12.08
C GLU A 132 6.86 0.33 -13.24
N ILE A 133 7.86 1.16 -12.93
CA ILE A 133 8.94 1.55 -13.84
C ILE A 133 10.17 0.72 -13.50
N LEU A 134 10.72 0.05 -14.51
CA LEU A 134 11.89 -0.81 -14.40
C LEU A 134 13.09 -0.22 -15.12
N LYS A 135 14.26 -0.33 -14.49
CA LYS A 135 15.55 -0.14 -15.14
C LYS A 135 16.11 -1.50 -15.54
N ILE A 136 16.30 -1.71 -16.84
CA ILE A 136 16.80 -2.94 -17.43
C ILE A 136 18.24 -2.71 -17.87
N THR A 137 19.18 -3.37 -17.22
CA THR A 137 20.61 -3.34 -17.57
C THR A 137 20.95 -4.52 -18.47
N PHE A 138 21.58 -4.25 -19.61
CA PHE A 138 22.03 -5.26 -20.55
C PHE A 138 23.44 -5.75 -20.23
N LYS A 139 23.74 -6.97 -20.67
CA LYS A 139 25.14 -7.43 -20.69
C LYS A 139 25.93 -6.61 -21.72
N PRO A 140 27.14 -6.12 -21.38
CA PRO A 140 27.99 -5.42 -22.34
C PRO A 140 28.27 -6.28 -23.58
N LYS A 141 28.05 -5.73 -24.78
CA LYS A 141 28.40 -6.34 -26.06
C LYS A 141 29.05 -5.29 -26.98
N PRO A 142 30.03 -5.68 -27.82
CA PRO A 142 30.61 -4.77 -28.80
C PRO A 142 29.53 -4.12 -29.67
N ARG A 143 29.62 -2.81 -29.89
CA ARG A 143 28.66 -1.97 -30.66
C ARG A 143 27.31 -1.70 -29.96
N LEU A 144 27.12 -2.10 -28.71
CA LEU A 144 25.94 -1.74 -27.94
C LEU A 144 26.05 -0.26 -27.50
N LYS A 145 25.16 0.60 -28.01
CA LYS A 145 25.19 2.05 -27.74
C LYS A 145 24.68 2.44 -26.35
N CYS A 146 23.75 1.67 -25.79
CA CYS A 146 23.10 1.95 -24.52
C CYS A 146 23.08 0.70 -23.64
N LEU A 147 23.63 0.80 -22.43
CA LEU A 147 23.79 -0.33 -21.51
C LEU A 147 22.56 -0.55 -20.63
N PHE A 148 21.65 0.42 -20.55
CA PHE A 148 20.42 0.28 -19.77
C PHE A 148 19.26 0.97 -20.50
N ILE A 149 18.04 0.51 -20.24
CA ILE A 149 16.81 1.19 -20.66
C ILE A 149 15.83 1.22 -19.51
N ASP A 150 15.00 2.25 -19.47
CA ASP A 150 13.85 2.28 -18.57
C ASP A 150 12.61 1.80 -19.34
N LYS A 151 11.78 0.99 -18.67
CA LYS A 151 10.51 0.51 -19.19
C LYS A 151 9.42 0.72 -18.16
N ASP A 152 8.42 1.51 -18.56
CA ASP A 152 7.20 1.72 -17.81
C ASP A 152 6.14 0.69 -18.24
N PHE A 153 5.51 0.05 -17.26
CA PHE A 153 4.36 -0.81 -17.51
C PHE A 153 3.08 -0.02 -17.80
N SER A 154 2.99 1.27 -17.45
CA SER A 154 1.83 2.12 -17.71
C SER A 154 1.58 2.27 -19.21
N ASP A 155 2.65 2.36 -20.01
CA ASP A 155 2.65 2.38 -21.48
C ASP A 155 2.13 1.09 -22.13
N ILE A 156 2.05 0.00 -21.37
CA ILE A 156 1.65 -1.30 -21.88
C ILE A 156 0.16 -1.51 -21.61
N ALA A 157 -0.61 -1.67 -22.68
CA ALA A 157 -2.02 -2.02 -22.57
C ALA A 157 -2.21 -3.38 -21.87
N ILE A 158 -3.25 -3.47 -21.04
CA ILE A 158 -3.68 -4.74 -20.45
C ILE A 158 -4.33 -5.57 -21.54
N LYS A 159 -3.70 -6.69 -21.89
CA LYS A 159 -4.18 -7.58 -22.96
C LYS A 159 -4.77 -8.86 -22.38
N GLY A 160 -5.48 -9.63 -23.22
CA GLY A 160 -5.96 -10.96 -22.85
C GLY A 160 -4.80 -11.93 -22.58
N ARG A 161 -5.00 -12.92 -21.70
CA ARG A 161 -3.95 -13.88 -21.28
C ARG A 161 -3.23 -14.62 -22.42
N GLN A 162 -3.90 -14.86 -23.55
CA GLN A 162 -3.31 -15.56 -24.72
C GLN A 162 -2.57 -14.62 -25.67
N SER A 163 -2.64 -13.31 -25.46
CA SER A 163 -1.98 -12.34 -26.32
C SER A 163 -0.46 -12.40 -26.20
N MET A 164 0.23 -12.05 -27.28
CA MET A 164 1.67 -11.86 -27.27
C MET A 164 2.03 -10.53 -26.59
N GLY A 165 3.10 -10.55 -25.80
CA GLY A 165 3.69 -9.34 -25.22
C GLY A 165 4.33 -8.43 -26.28
N ASN A 166 4.66 -7.21 -25.89
CA ASN A 166 5.42 -6.27 -26.72
C ASN A 166 6.92 -6.57 -26.59
N ILE A 167 7.71 -6.34 -27.64
CA ILE A 167 9.16 -6.57 -27.58
C ILE A 167 9.81 -5.49 -26.72
N VAL A 168 10.57 -5.90 -25.72
CA VAL A 168 11.41 -5.01 -24.90
C VAL A 168 12.77 -4.82 -25.54
N THR A 169 13.44 -5.93 -25.83
CA THR A 169 14.81 -5.93 -26.32
C THR A 169 15.17 -7.26 -26.98
N LYS A 170 16.16 -7.21 -27.87
CA LYS A 170 16.86 -8.40 -28.40
C LYS A 170 18.13 -8.71 -27.62
N ASN A 171 18.61 -7.78 -26.80
CA ASN A 171 19.86 -7.92 -26.06
C ASN A 171 19.66 -8.84 -24.86
N GLU A 172 20.77 -9.45 -24.41
CA GLU A 172 20.77 -10.19 -23.16
C GLU A 172 20.68 -9.22 -21.98
N ILE A 173 19.72 -9.49 -21.10
CA ILE A 173 19.55 -8.75 -19.86
C ILE A 173 20.54 -9.29 -18.83
N HIS A 174 21.31 -8.38 -18.21
CA HIS A 174 22.14 -8.68 -17.06
C HIS A 174 21.32 -8.63 -15.77
N LYS A 175 20.57 -7.53 -15.56
CA LYS A 175 19.77 -7.29 -14.36
C LYS A 175 18.54 -6.45 -14.69
N ILE A 176 17.45 -6.70 -13.98
CA ILE A 176 16.26 -5.84 -13.93
C ILE A 176 16.16 -5.33 -12.50
N SER A 177 16.01 -4.01 -12.34
CA SER A 177 15.82 -3.36 -11.04
C SER A 177 14.56 -2.51 -11.06
N LEU A 178 13.79 -2.55 -9.98
CA LEU A 178 12.67 -1.65 -9.76
C LEU A 178 13.20 -0.23 -9.58
N LYS A 179 12.77 0.69 -10.45
CA LYS A 179 13.08 2.12 -10.35
C LYS A 179 12.01 2.83 -9.53
N GLU A 180 10.75 2.54 -9.83
CA GLU A 180 9.58 3.11 -9.14
C GLU A 180 8.44 2.10 -9.11
N LYS A 181 7.69 2.01 -8.01
CA LYS A 181 6.52 1.08 -7.90
C LYS A 181 5.35 1.49 -8.81
N GLY A 182 5.21 2.78 -9.08
CA GLY A 182 4.13 3.36 -9.89
C GLY A 182 2.73 3.22 -9.28
N GLY A 183 1.79 4.00 -9.81
CA GLY A 183 0.41 4.06 -9.35
C GLY A 183 -0.51 3.04 -10.01
N SER A 184 -1.77 2.99 -9.57
CA SER A 184 -2.81 2.17 -10.21
C SER A 184 -3.16 2.72 -11.59
N THR A 185 -3.24 1.84 -12.59
CA THR A 185 -3.69 2.18 -13.96
C THR A 185 -5.19 1.94 -14.19
N LEU A 186 -5.90 1.47 -13.16
CA LEU A 186 -7.32 1.07 -13.23
C LEU A 186 -8.25 2.03 -12.45
N GLY A 187 -7.77 3.25 -12.16
CA GLY A 187 -8.46 4.22 -11.29
C GLY A 187 -8.34 3.85 -9.80
N GLY A 188 -8.94 4.67 -8.94
CA GLY A 188 -8.94 4.38 -7.52
C GLY A 188 -9.91 3.25 -7.16
N ARG A 189 -9.70 2.69 -5.98
CA ARG A 189 -10.47 1.59 -5.42
C ARG A 189 -11.33 2.14 -4.30
N GLN A 190 -12.64 1.94 -4.39
CA GLN A 190 -13.52 2.28 -3.29
C GLN A 190 -13.34 1.27 -2.15
N VAL A 191 -13.15 1.77 -0.93
CA VAL A 191 -12.85 0.95 0.25
C VAL A 191 -13.88 1.25 1.34
N TRP A 192 -14.36 0.19 1.98
CA TRP A 192 -15.23 0.27 3.13
C TRP A 192 -14.65 -0.52 4.30
N PHE A 193 -15.03 -0.14 5.51
CA PHE A 193 -14.67 -0.81 6.75
C PHE A 193 -15.90 -1.39 7.44
N ASP A 194 -15.85 -2.68 7.73
CA ASP A 194 -16.88 -3.39 8.46
C ASP A 194 -16.53 -3.45 9.95
N ARG A 195 -17.33 -2.79 10.80
CA ARG A 195 -17.10 -2.71 12.25
C ARG A 195 -17.44 -4.01 12.98
N ASP A 196 -18.23 -4.91 12.40
CA ASP A 196 -18.63 -6.17 13.05
C ASP A 196 -17.50 -7.21 12.97
N ILE A 197 -16.77 -7.24 11.85
CA ILE A 197 -15.66 -8.18 11.63
C ILE A 197 -14.27 -7.53 11.65
N LEU A 198 -14.21 -6.21 11.78
CA LEU A 198 -12.97 -5.41 11.84
C LEU A 198 -12.05 -5.63 10.63
N ARG A 199 -12.63 -5.59 9.42
CA ARG A 199 -11.91 -5.76 8.15
C ARG A 199 -12.35 -4.77 7.08
N LEU A 200 -11.42 -4.51 6.16
CA LEU A 200 -11.73 -3.78 4.94
C LEU A 200 -12.42 -4.69 3.93
N ASN A 201 -13.28 -4.08 3.14
CA ASN A 201 -13.90 -4.70 1.99
C ASN A 201 -14.02 -3.70 0.83
N TYR A 202 -14.43 -4.23 -0.32
CA TYR A 202 -14.61 -3.47 -1.55
C TYR A 202 -15.99 -3.74 -2.18
N ASP A 203 -16.91 -4.29 -1.39
CA ASP A 203 -18.25 -4.70 -1.84
C ASP A 203 -19.35 -3.81 -1.26
N GLY A 204 -19.00 -2.66 -0.69
CA GLY A 204 -19.96 -1.66 -0.23
C GLY A 204 -20.50 -1.89 1.17
N ARG A 205 -19.85 -2.72 1.99
CA ARG A 205 -20.35 -3.07 3.34
C ARG A 205 -19.70 -2.22 4.42
N GLY A 206 -20.52 -1.64 5.29
CA GLY A 206 -20.05 -0.84 6.42
C GLY A 206 -19.75 0.61 6.06
N GLU A 207 -18.77 1.18 6.75
CA GLU A 207 -18.40 2.60 6.68
C GLU A 207 -17.54 2.87 5.43
N TYR A 208 -17.94 3.81 4.58
CA TYR A 208 -17.17 4.17 3.38
C TYR A 208 -15.95 5.02 3.77
N LEU A 209 -14.75 4.56 3.44
CA LEU A 209 -13.50 5.26 3.77
C LEU A 209 -13.00 6.16 2.63
N GLY A 210 -13.54 6.02 1.43
CA GLY A 210 -13.14 6.80 0.25
C GLY A 210 -12.61 5.95 -0.91
N GLU A 211 -12.13 6.65 -1.93
CA GLU A 211 -11.44 6.07 -3.09
C GLU A 211 -9.92 6.11 -2.88
N PHE A 212 -9.26 4.97 -3.05
CA PHE A 212 -7.84 4.76 -2.77
C PHE A 212 -7.04 4.45 -4.04
N HIS A 213 -5.95 5.17 -4.24
CA HIS A 213 -4.94 4.93 -5.26
C HIS A 213 -3.74 4.18 -4.66
N GLY A 214 -2.78 3.77 -5.50
CA GLY A 214 -1.72 2.83 -5.12
C GLY A 214 -0.86 3.23 -3.92
N ASN A 215 -0.67 4.53 -3.68
CA ASN A 215 0.13 5.04 -2.56
C ASN A 215 -0.70 5.50 -1.36
N ASP A 216 -2.03 5.44 -1.45
CA ASP A 216 -2.91 5.88 -0.39
C ASP A 216 -2.86 4.92 0.81
N GLN A 217 -3.05 5.47 2.00
CA GLN A 217 -2.99 4.74 3.25
C GLN A 217 -4.23 5.00 4.08
N ILE A 218 -4.54 4.08 4.99
CA ILE A 218 -5.61 4.22 5.96
C ILE A 218 -4.99 4.61 7.29
N LEU A 219 -5.44 5.70 7.87
CA LEU A 219 -5.13 6.10 9.23
C LEU A 219 -6.07 5.36 10.19
N VAL A 220 -5.49 4.78 11.23
CA VAL A 220 -6.21 4.16 12.34
C VAL A 220 -5.78 4.84 13.63
N ILE A 221 -6.75 5.30 14.41
CA ILE A 221 -6.55 5.85 15.74
C ILE A 221 -7.37 5.05 16.74
N MET A 222 -6.72 4.57 17.78
CA MET A 222 -7.30 3.79 18.87
C MET A 222 -7.72 4.69 20.04
N LYS A 223 -8.64 4.21 20.88
CA LYS A 223 -9.14 4.95 22.05
C LYS A 223 -8.06 5.30 23.09
N ASN A 224 -6.99 4.52 23.14
CA ASN A 224 -5.83 4.75 24.03
C ASN A 224 -4.81 5.75 23.45
N GLY A 225 -5.09 6.35 22.30
CA GLY A 225 -4.19 7.28 21.61
C GLY A 225 -3.11 6.63 20.76
N ASP A 226 -3.11 5.30 20.63
CA ASP A 226 -2.27 4.64 19.63
C ASP A 226 -2.79 4.96 18.23
N PHE A 227 -1.87 5.19 17.30
CA PHE A 227 -2.18 5.38 15.89
C PHE A 227 -1.17 4.66 15.01
N CYS A 228 -1.61 4.29 13.81
CA CYS A 228 -0.75 3.83 12.73
C CYS A 228 -1.43 4.05 11.38
N THR A 229 -0.65 3.91 10.31
CA THR A 229 -1.14 3.87 8.94
C THR A 229 -0.98 2.47 8.38
N THR A 230 -2.00 1.99 7.68
CA THR A 230 -2.03 0.67 7.03
C THR A 230 -2.24 0.83 5.52
N SER A 231 -1.95 -0.23 4.76
CA SER A 231 -2.43 -0.32 3.38
C SER A 231 -3.96 -0.45 3.36
N PHE A 232 -4.57 -0.40 2.19
CA PHE A 232 -6.00 -0.66 2.02
C PHE A 232 -6.31 -2.09 1.56
N ASP A 233 -5.47 -3.07 1.93
CA ASP A 233 -5.66 -4.49 1.57
C ASP A 233 -6.77 -5.14 2.43
N ALA A 234 -7.71 -5.86 1.81
CA ALA A 234 -8.79 -6.58 2.53
C ALA A 234 -8.31 -7.71 3.45
N THR A 235 -7.03 -8.12 3.35
CA THR A 235 -6.40 -9.04 4.30
C THR A 235 -6.03 -8.37 5.62
N ASN A 236 -6.04 -7.04 5.69
CA ASN A 236 -5.80 -6.30 6.92
C ASN A 236 -6.89 -6.60 7.95
N HIS A 237 -6.45 -6.88 9.18
CA HIS A 237 -7.30 -7.15 10.32
C HIS A 237 -7.03 -6.12 11.40
N TYR A 238 -8.08 -5.49 11.89
CA TYR A 238 -7.98 -4.41 12.86
C TYR A 238 -8.41 -4.86 14.26
N GLU A 239 -8.10 -4.05 15.26
CA GLU A 239 -8.44 -4.30 16.67
C GLU A 239 -9.79 -3.65 17.02
N ALA A 240 -10.46 -4.08 18.09
CA ALA A 240 -11.81 -3.61 18.42
C ALA A 240 -11.86 -2.17 18.94
N ASP A 241 -10.75 -1.67 19.51
CA ASP A 241 -10.71 -0.35 20.18
C ASP A 241 -10.41 0.83 19.23
N ILE A 242 -10.78 0.70 17.95
CA ILE A 242 -10.70 1.78 16.98
C ILE A 242 -11.64 2.91 17.38
N MET A 243 -11.08 4.10 17.49
CA MET A 243 -11.81 5.35 17.63
C MET A 243 -12.09 5.97 16.27
N ILE A 244 -11.06 6.11 15.42
CA ILE A 244 -11.14 6.71 14.09
C ILE A 244 -10.46 5.77 13.08
N ILE A 245 -11.10 5.56 11.94
CA ILE A 245 -10.52 4.89 10.79
C ILE A 245 -10.93 5.63 9.53
N GLU A 246 -9.97 6.14 8.78
CA GLU A 246 -10.23 6.97 7.60
C GLU A 246 -9.06 6.94 6.62
N LYS A 247 -9.24 7.51 5.42
CA LYS A 247 -8.13 7.74 4.50
C LYS A 247 -7.14 8.73 5.12
N TYR A 248 -5.85 8.37 5.11
CA TYR A 248 -4.80 9.22 5.66
C TYR A 248 -4.64 10.51 4.84
N ASP A 249 -4.69 11.65 5.53
CA ASP A 249 -4.38 12.96 4.99
C ASP A 249 -3.22 13.60 5.79
N SER A 250 -2.13 13.89 5.08
CA SER A 250 -0.95 14.57 5.64
C SER A 250 -1.17 16.06 5.93
N GLY A 251 -2.20 16.67 5.33
CA GLY A 251 -2.62 18.04 5.57
C GLY A 251 -3.36 18.22 6.89
N LYS A 252 -4.13 17.19 7.29
CA LYS A 252 -5.04 17.21 8.44
C LYS A 252 -4.33 17.52 9.76
N THR A 253 -4.88 18.49 10.49
CA THR A 253 -4.37 18.92 11.80
C THR A 253 -5.31 18.45 12.89
N TRP A 254 -4.77 17.72 13.85
CA TRP A 254 -5.49 17.19 14.99
C TRP A 254 -5.30 18.08 16.21
N THR A 255 -6.38 18.29 16.95
CA THR A 255 -6.38 18.97 18.25
C THR A 255 -6.86 17.99 19.32
N ALA A 256 -6.00 17.69 20.28
CA ALA A 256 -6.31 16.81 21.40
C ALA A 256 -6.32 17.57 22.72
N ALA A 257 -7.42 17.45 23.46
CA ALA A 257 -7.48 17.73 24.89
C ALA A 257 -7.20 16.42 25.65
N LEU A 258 -6.21 16.42 26.53
CA LEU A 258 -5.76 15.21 27.22
C LEU A 258 -5.40 15.48 28.67
N ASN A 259 -5.51 14.46 29.51
CA ASN A 259 -4.94 14.45 30.86
C ASN A 259 -3.51 13.90 30.78
N ASP A 260 -2.52 14.74 31.07
CA ASP A 260 -1.13 14.33 31.17
C ASP A 260 -0.86 13.86 32.60
N ALA A 261 -0.69 12.55 32.79
CA ALA A 261 -0.49 11.96 34.11
C ALA A 261 0.88 12.29 34.74
N ASP A 262 1.88 12.70 33.95
CA ASP A 262 3.18 13.14 34.48
C ASP A 262 3.10 14.56 35.05
N GLN A 263 2.20 15.40 34.50
CA GLN A 263 2.02 16.77 34.95
C GLN A 263 0.87 16.93 35.95
N GLY A 264 -0.13 16.05 35.89
CA GLY A 264 -1.32 16.08 36.76
C GLY A 264 -2.33 17.16 36.39
N TYR A 265 -2.26 17.72 35.17
CA TYR A 265 -3.18 18.75 34.68
C TYR A 265 -3.64 18.43 33.25
N PRO A 266 -4.78 18.96 32.80
CA PRO A 266 -5.22 18.84 31.41
C PRO A 266 -4.39 19.76 30.49
N TYR A 267 -4.06 19.23 29.31
CA TYR A 267 -3.26 19.89 28.27
C TYR A 267 -4.02 19.90 26.94
N LEU A 268 -3.79 20.95 26.15
CA LEU A 268 -4.24 21.05 24.77
C LEU A 268 -3.04 20.93 23.85
N LYS A 269 -3.18 20.11 22.81
CA LYS A 269 -2.10 19.80 21.88
C LYS A 269 -2.62 19.83 20.44
N ARG A 270 -1.91 20.54 19.57
CA ARG A 270 -2.19 20.57 18.12
C ARG A 270 -1.04 19.94 17.36
N PHE A 271 -1.33 19.00 16.47
CA PHE A 271 -0.31 18.23 15.76
C PHE A 271 -0.82 17.65 14.45
N LYS A 272 0.10 17.25 13.58
CA LYS A 272 -0.18 16.39 12.43
C LYS A 272 0.33 14.98 12.72
N LEU A 273 -0.40 13.99 12.22
CA LEU A 273 0.02 12.59 12.33
C LEU A 273 0.92 12.24 11.14
N GLU A 274 2.01 11.54 11.43
CA GLU A 274 2.97 11.08 10.41
C GLU A 274 2.66 9.62 10.03
N PRO A 275 2.87 9.23 8.75
CA PRO A 275 2.59 7.87 8.33
C PRO A 275 3.59 6.89 8.95
N THR A 276 3.08 5.86 9.63
CA THR A 276 3.89 4.85 10.31
C THR A 276 3.16 3.51 10.36
N GLN A 277 3.82 2.43 9.92
CA GLN A 277 3.27 1.08 10.09
C GLN A 277 3.42 0.56 11.53
N LYS A 278 4.38 1.11 12.29
CA LYS A 278 4.51 0.79 13.72
C LYS A 278 3.54 1.64 14.51
N LYS A 279 2.87 1.03 15.49
CA LYS A 279 2.03 1.77 16.44
C LYS A 279 2.87 2.81 17.17
N GLN A 280 2.37 4.04 17.20
CA GLN A 280 2.91 5.15 17.97
C GLN A 280 1.78 5.75 18.79
N ASN A 281 2.10 6.44 19.89
CA ASN A 281 1.11 7.01 20.78
C ASN A 281 1.28 8.54 20.86
N PHE A 282 0.21 9.30 20.66
CA PHE A 282 0.25 10.76 20.74
C PHE A 282 -0.09 11.33 22.13
N LEU A 283 -0.56 10.50 23.08
CA LEU A 283 -0.75 10.87 24.48
C LEU A 283 0.55 10.77 25.29
N GLY A 284 1.55 10.05 24.79
CA GLY A 284 2.86 9.88 25.42
C GLY A 284 3.11 8.43 25.86
N GLU A 285 4.11 8.24 26.71
CA GLU A 285 4.53 6.91 27.18
C GLU A 285 3.85 6.49 28.49
N ASN A 286 3.30 7.45 29.26
CA ASN A 286 2.66 7.15 30.53
C ASN A 286 1.25 6.56 30.29
N PRO A 287 1.00 5.30 30.67
CA PRO A 287 -0.29 4.64 30.42
C PRO A 287 -1.44 5.19 31.27
N LYS A 288 -1.16 6.05 32.26
CA LYS A 288 -2.19 6.76 33.03
C LYS A 288 -2.68 8.03 32.36
N SER A 289 -1.98 8.51 31.32
CA SER A 289 -2.47 9.61 30.50
C SER A 289 -3.71 9.16 29.74
N SER A 290 -4.69 10.04 29.59
CA SER A 290 -5.97 9.72 28.95
C SER A 290 -6.40 10.82 28.00
N LEU A 291 -7.00 10.43 26.88
CA LEU A 291 -7.62 11.35 25.94
C LEU A 291 -8.96 11.82 26.50
N ILE A 292 -9.20 13.13 26.48
CA ILE A 292 -10.50 13.72 26.82
C ILE A 292 -11.30 13.93 25.53
N LEU A 293 -10.69 14.59 24.54
CA LEU A 293 -11.32 14.89 23.25
C LEU A 293 -10.26 14.95 22.15
N LEU A 294 -10.59 14.45 20.96
CA LEU A 294 -9.79 14.57 19.75
C LEU A 294 -10.70 15.07 18.62
N THR A 295 -10.28 16.14 17.94
CA THR A 295 -10.99 16.73 16.80
C THR A 295 -10.00 17.06 15.69
N ASP A 296 -10.45 16.98 14.45
CA ASP A 296 -9.75 17.44 13.26
C ASP A 296 -10.31 18.76 12.72
N GLU A 297 -11.17 19.44 13.48
CA GLU A 297 -11.73 20.70 13.02
C GLU A 297 -10.69 21.80 12.81
N SER A 298 -10.88 22.60 11.76
CA SER A 298 -9.90 23.59 11.31
C SER A 298 -9.74 24.75 12.29
N PHE A 299 -10.84 25.17 12.92
CA PHE A 299 -10.86 26.24 13.93
C PHE A 299 -11.52 25.73 15.23
N PRO A 300 -10.89 24.78 15.93
CA PRO A 300 -11.53 24.10 17.04
C PRO A 300 -11.57 25.01 18.26
N ARG A 301 -12.72 25.03 18.92
CA ARG A 301 -12.96 25.81 20.13
C ARG A 301 -13.38 24.87 21.25
N PHE A 302 -12.90 25.17 22.46
CA PHE A 302 -13.17 24.35 23.63
C PHE A 302 -13.77 25.19 24.75
N GLU A 303 -14.80 24.66 25.39
CA GLU A 303 -15.32 25.15 26.66
C GLU A 303 -14.76 24.27 27.78
N VAL A 304 -14.09 24.89 28.74
CA VAL A 304 -13.54 24.23 29.91
C VAL A 304 -14.39 24.60 31.11
N VAL A 305 -15.15 23.65 31.62
CA VAL A 305 -16.00 23.81 32.80
C VAL A 305 -15.22 23.37 34.03
N PHE A 306 -15.13 24.25 35.03
CA PHE A 306 -14.41 23.97 36.27
C PHE A 306 -15.28 23.18 37.26
N GLY A 307 -14.65 22.33 38.06
CA GLY A 307 -15.30 21.44 39.01
C GLY A 307 -14.77 21.57 40.43
N GLY A 308 -15.34 20.80 41.34
CA GLY A 308 -14.90 20.74 42.75
C GLY A 308 -14.91 22.10 43.43
N ASN A 309 -13.80 22.48 44.07
CA ASN A 309 -13.67 23.77 44.76
C ASN A 309 -13.59 24.97 43.79
N ASP A 310 -13.36 24.72 42.50
CA ASP A 310 -13.26 25.75 41.46
C ASP A 310 -14.56 25.91 40.65
N ALA A 311 -15.62 25.14 40.96
CA ALA A 311 -16.87 25.12 40.19
C ALA A 311 -17.63 26.46 40.15
N PHE A 312 -17.30 27.40 41.03
CA PHE A 312 -17.90 28.74 41.04
C PHE A 312 -17.35 29.65 39.92
N ARG A 313 -16.32 29.23 39.19
CA ARG A 313 -15.68 30.02 38.13
C ARG A 313 -16.46 29.92 36.84
N ASP A 314 -16.49 31.02 36.08
CA ASP A 314 -17.03 31.02 34.73
C ASP A 314 -16.23 30.07 33.82
N PRO A 315 -16.89 29.37 32.88
CA PRO A 315 -16.22 28.50 31.92
C PRO A 315 -15.15 29.24 31.12
N LEU A 316 -14.00 28.60 30.92
CA LEU A 316 -12.93 29.13 30.09
C LEU A 316 -13.15 28.69 28.65
N ILE A 317 -13.30 29.65 27.74
CA ILE A 317 -13.38 29.40 26.30
C ILE A 317 -11.98 29.52 25.69
N ILE A 318 -11.56 28.50 24.97
CA ILE A 318 -10.25 28.43 24.30
C ILE A 318 -10.45 28.35 22.80
N ASP A 319 -9.91 29.33 22.07
CA ASP A 319 -9.61 29.19 20.65
C ASP A 319 -8.28 28.44 20.50
N ALA A 320 -8.31 27.24 19.95
CA ALA A 320 -7.14 26.37 19.96
C ALA A 320 -6.00 26.90 19.07
N GLU A 321 -6.30 27.66 18.02
CA GLU A 321 -5.30 28.21 17.11
C GLU A 321 -4.49 29.31 17.78
N GLU A 322 -5.18 30.23 18.46
CA GLU A 322 -4.54 31.29 19.22
C GLU A 322 -3.84 30.73 20.48
N PHE A 323 -4.39 29.65 21.06
CA PHE A 323 -3.86 29.08 22.28
C PHE A 323 -2.55 28.32 22.07
N ILE A 324 -2.46 27.51 21.00
CA ILE A 324 -1.28 26.68 20.71
C ILE A 324 -1.07 26.50 19.20
N GLY A 325 0.17 26.74 18.73
CA GLY A 325 0.56 26.42 17.36
C GLY A 325 0.72 24.91 17.12
N VAL A 326 0.66 24.47 15.86
CA VAL A 326 0.89 23.06 15.49
C VAL A 326 2.31 22.65 15.85
N LYS A 327 2.44 21.53 16.57
CA LYS A 327 3.70 20.91 17.00
C LYS A 327 3.76 19.45 16.53
N SER A 328 4.87 18.78 16.84
CA SER A 328 4.96 17.32 16.67
C SER A 328 3.95 16.60 17.56
N PHE A 329 3.43 15.46 17.09
CA PHE A 329 2.58 14.57 17.89
C PHE A 329 3.30 14.03 19.14
N LYS A 330 4.61 14.24 19.32
CA LYS A 330 5.33 13.89 20.57
C LYS A 330 5.40 15.04 21.59
N ALA A 331 5.05 16.27 21.20
CA ALA A 331 5.10 17.41 22.11
C ALA A 331 4.03 17.29 23.21
N LYS A 332 4.31 17.78 24.41
CA LYS A 332 3.34 17.71 25.53
C LYS A 332 2.10 18.59 25.34
N GLY A 333 2.21 19.64 24.53
CA GLY A 333 1.16 20.65 24.37
C GLY A 333 1.29 21.80 25.37
N LYS A 334 0.20 22.54 25.59
CA LYS A 334 0.11 23.67 26.50
C LYS A 334 -0.96 23.39 27.56
N ARG A 335 -0.62 23.60 28.83
CA ARG A 335 -1.53 23.39 29.97
C ARG A 335 -2.76 24.27 29.84
N ILE A 336 -3.93 23.67 29.94
CA ILE A 336 -5.24 24.34 29.84
C ILE A 336 -5.49 25.20 31.07
N SER A 337 -5.39 24.62 32.25
CA SER A 337 -5.61 25.30 33.53
C SER A 337 -4.86 24.60 34.65
N THR A 338 -4.63 25.32 35.75
CA THR A 338 -4.19 24.76 37.04
C THR A 338 -5.35 24.47 37.99
N TYR A 339 -6.56 24.90 37.65
CA TYR A 339 -7.78 24.66 38.43
C TYR A 339 -8.35 23.26 38.15
N THR A 340 -9.24 22.81 39.02
CA THR A 340 -9.94 21.53 38.83
C THR A 340 -10.91 21.65 37.67
N VAL A 341 -10.72 20.83 36.63
CA VAL A 341 -11.60 20.78 35.45
C VAL A 341 -12.58 19.62 35.60
N GLU A 342 -13.87 19.89 35.39
CA GLU A 342 -14.93 18.86 35.40
C GLU A 342 -15.11 18.26 34.02
N THR A 343 -15.30 19.11 33.00
CA THR A 343 -15.48 18.69 31.61
C THR A 343 -14.80 19.64 30.64
N ILE A 344 -14.41 19.11 29.48
CA ILE A 344 -13.96 19.89 28.34
C ILE A 344 -14.87 19.53 27.17
N ASN A 345 -15.63 20.50 26.69
CA ASN A 345 -16.58 20.34 25.60
C ASN A 345 -16.03 21.00 24.34
N GLU A 346 -16.24 20.38 23.18
CA GLU A 346 -16.01 21.03 21.90
C GLU A 346 -17.16 21.98 21.59
N LEU A 347 -16.82 23.19 21.13
CA LEU A 347 -17.76 24.21 20.69
C LEU A 347 -17.66 24.36 19.17
N GLU A 348 -18.79 24.69 18.56
CA GLU A 348 -18.85 25.02 17.14
C GLU A 348 -17.85 26.14 16.78
N PRO A 349 -17.08 25.98 15.68
CA PRO A 349 -16.20 27.01 15.15
C PRO A 349 -16.93 28.33 14.86
N LEU A 350 -16.31 29.46 15.20
CA LEU A 350 -16.85 30.79 14.84
C LEU A 350 -16.60 31.16 13.38
N ARG A 351 -15.62 30.52 12.76
CA ARG A 351 -15.21 30.70 11.38
C ARG A 351 -15.36 29.35 10.69
N LYS A 352 -15.93 29.36 9.49
CA LYS A 352 -15.88 28.20 8.59
C LYS A 352 -14.74 28.41 7.62
N GLU A 353 -14.09 27.34 7.19
CA GLU A 353 -13.18 27.43 6.06
C GLU A 353 -13.95 28.01 4.87
N ILE A 354 -13.40 29.06 4.27
CA ILE A 354 -13.87 29.52 2.97
C ILE A 354 -13.36 28.46 1.98
N PRO A 355 -14.24 27.80 1.21
CA PRO A 355 -13.79 26.87 0.18
C PRO A 355 -12.78 27.60 -0.71
N GLN A 356 -11.56 27.09 -0.82
CA GLN A 356 -10.64 27.60 -1.83
C GLN A 356 -11.33 27.36 -3.18
N PRO A 357 -11.51 28.41 -4.02
CA PRO A 357 -11.97 28.18 -5.38
C PRO A 357 -10.96 27.26 -6.05
N GLU A 358 -11.46 26.17 -6.66
CA GLU A 358 -10.68 25.34 -7.57
C GLU A 358 -10.03 26.27 -8.59
N VAL A 359 -8.73 26.50 -8.46
CA VAL A 359 -7.98 27.17 -9.51
C VAL A 359 -7.95 26.17 -10.66
N PRO A 360 -8.55 26.48 -11.83
CA PRO A 360 -8.41 25.60 -12.99
C PRO A 360 -6.92 25.42 -13.23
N GLU A 361 -6.50 24.16 -13.28
CA GLU A 361 -5.14 23.77 -13.64
C GLU A 361 -4.81 24.48 -14.96
N ALA A 362 -3.96 25.50 -14.88
CA ALA A 362 -3.58 26.27 -16.04
C ALA A 362 -2.82 25.34 -16.98
N GLU A 363 -3.41 25.07 -18.14
CA GLU A 363 -2.75 24.44 -19.27
C GLU A 363 -1.43 25.19 -19.52
N LEU A 364 -0.32 24.52 -19.26
CA LEU A 364 1.00 24.99 -19.64
C LEU A 364 1.05 25.08 -21.17
N PRO A 365 1.46 26.23 -21.75
CA PRO A 365 1.65 26.32 -23.18
C PRO A 365 2.76 25.36 -23.64
N ASP A 366 2.45 24.64 -24.70
CA ASP A 366 3.37 23.88 -25.53
C ASP A 366 4.43 24.83 -26.10
N ASP A 367 5.70 24.65 -25.71
CA ASP A 367 6.83 25.35 -26.33
C ASP A 367 7.81 24.30 -26.86
N THR A 368 7.53 23.88 -28.09
CA THR A 368 8.50 23.24 -28.97
C THR A 368 9.45 24.30 -29.52
N ASP A 369 10.72 24.26 -29.15
CA ASP A 369 11.78 24.03 -30.14
C ASP A 369 13.18 23.82 -29.53
N ALA A 370 13.95 23.06 -30.30
CA ALA A 370 15.20 22.38 -29.97
C ALA A 370 16.41 23.28 -29.70
N VAL A 371 17.32 22.81 -28.82
CA VAL A 371 18.78 22.89 -29.07
C VAL A 371 19.48 21.61 -28.59
N THR A 372 20.30 21.09 -29.50
CA THR A 372 21.24 19.98 -29.44
C THR A 372 22.35 20.08 -28.38
N GLY A 373 22.63 18.94 -27.73
CA GLY A 373 23.97 18.35 -27.67
C GLY A 373 24.87 18.66 -26.47
N SER A 374 25.15 17.64 -25.65
CA SER A 374 26.52 17.18 -25.33
C SER A 374 26.50 15.87 -24.55
N GLN A 375 27.43 14.98 -24.91
CA GLN A 375 27.59 13.63 -24.41
C GLN A 375 28.36 13.56 -23.07
N SER A 376 28.30 12.34 -22.49
CA SER A 376 29.43 11.59 -21.92
C SER A 376 29.94 11.95 -20.54
N GLU A 377 29.15 11.69 -19.50
CA GLU A 377 29.68 11.29 -18.18
C GLU A 377 28.74 10.23 -17.59
N GLY A 378 29.27 9.06 -17.23
CA GLY A 378 28.49 8.00 -16.55
C GLY A 378 28.67 6.58 -17.09
N ASN A 379 29.38 6.37 -18.20
CA ASN A 379 29.67 5.01 -18.71
C ASN A 379 30.93 4.38 -18.09
N SER A 380 31.84 5.17 -17.48
CA SER A 380 33.08 4.66 -16.87
C SER A 380 32.85 3.92 -15.57
N ASP A 381 31.97 4.45 -14.72
CA ASP A 381 31.91 4.05 -13.31
C ASP A 381 31.25 2.68 -13.11
N ILE A 382 30.46 2.22 -14.08
CA ILE A 382 29.76 0.94 -14.06
C ILE A 382 30.59 -0.17 -14.72
N LEU A 383 31.49 0.17 -15.65
CA LEU A 383 32.45 -0.80 -16.23
C LEU A 383 33.45 -1.27 -15.17
N ASP A 384 33.86 -0.37 -14.27
CA ASP A 384 34.79 -0.67 -13.18
C ASP A 384 34.14 -1.63 -12.15
N GLU A 385 32.83 -1.51 -11.91
CA GLU A 385 32.08 -2.39 -10.99
C GLU A 385 31.85 -3.80 -11.56
N ILE A 386 31.73 -3.93 -12.89
CA ILE A 386 31.50 -5.22 -13.57
C ILE A 386 32.82 -5.98 -13.82
N THR A 387 33.95 -5.29 -13.97
CA THR A 387 35.24 -5.90 -14.34
C THR A 387 36.19 -6.11 -13.15
N GLY A 388 35.89 -5.56 -11.97
CA GLY A 388 36.67 -5.79 -10.76
C GLY A 388 38.06 -5.15 -10.77
N GLN A 389 38.29 -4.13 -11.60
CA GLN A 389 39.54 -3.36 -11.57
C GLN A 389 39.42 -2.19 -10.60
N MET A 390 40.11 -2.29 -9.46
CA MET A 390 40.38 -1.13 -8.60
C MET A 390 41.31 -0.15 -9.34
N LYS A 391 40.87 1.10 -9.51
CA LYS A 391 41.78 2.18 -9.87
C LYS A 391 42.71 2.45 -8.69
N LEU A 392 44.01 2.23 -8.90
CA LEU A 392 45.02 2.88 -8.08
C LEU A 392 45.14 4.34 -8.54
N PHE A 393 45.20 5.21 -7.54
CA PHE A 393 45.41 6.66 -7.53
C PHE A 393 44.15 7.52 -7.58
#